data_AF-A0A519PSP4-F1
#
_entry.id   AF-A0A519PSP4-F1
#
_cell.length_a   1.000
_cell.length_b   1.000
_cell.length_c   1.000
_cell.angle_alpha   90.00
_cell.angle_beta   90.00
_cell.angle_gamma   90.00
#
_symmetry.space_group_name_H-M   'P 1'
#
loop_
_entity.id
_entity.type
_entity.pdbx_description
1 polymer ?
#
loop_
_entity_poly.entity_id
_entity_poly.type
_entity_poly.pdbx_seq_one_letter_code
_entity_poly.pdbx_strand_id
1 'polypeptide(L)' 'MTTFTSIDPATGATNWQGEAASPAQAQAAADAARAAFPDWADRPRQDRIDGVRRYQAVLKDRAPQI' A
#
# COMPACT_ATOMS: atom_id res chain seq x y z
N MET A 1 -9.54 7.24 -19.35
CA MET A 1 -8.42 6.68 -18.56
C MET A 1 -7.89 7.81 -17.72
N THR A 2 -7.84 7.63 -16.40
CA THR A 2 -7.41 8.68 -15.47
C THR A 2 -6.00 8.33 -15.03
N THR A 3 -5.06 9.25 -15.19
CA THR A 3 -3.66 9.06 -14.79
C THR A 3 -3.38 9.90 -13.55
N PHE A 4 -2.74 9.32 -12.55
CA PHE A 4 -2.18 10.05 -11.43
C PHE A 4 -0.78 10.53 -11.75
N THR A 5 -0.46 11.75 -11.32
CA THR A 5 0.83 12.39 -11.56
C THR A 5 1.38 12.93 -10.25
N SER A 6 2.63 12.62 -9.93
CA SER A 6 3.39 13.25 -8.86
C SER A 6 4.29 14.31 -9.45
N ILE A 7 4.15 15.55 -8.98
CA ILE A 7 4.89 16.71 -9.49
C ILE A 7 5.75 17.26 -8.36
N ASP A 8 7.02 17.51 -8.65
CA ASP A 8 7.93 18.24 -7.76
C ASP A 8 7.46 19.69 -7.63
N PRO A 9 7.07 20.15 -6.42
CA PRO A 9 6.59 21.51 -6.23
C PRO A 9 7.69 22.58 -6.39
N ALA A 10 8.97 22.23 -6.27
CA ALA A 10 10.07 23.18 -6.38
C ALA A 10 10.46 23.47 -7.84
N THR A 11 10.30 22.48 -8.73
CA THR A 11 10.76 22.56 -10.12
C THR A 11 9.63 22.46 -11.15
N GLY A 12 8.46 21.98 -10.75
CA GLY A 12 7.35 21.65 -11.65
C GLY A 12 7.58 20.38 -12.47
N ALA A 13 8.67 19.65 -12.24
CA ALA A 13 8.97 18.42 -12.96
C ALA A 13 8.03 17.29 -12.53
N THR A 14 7.71 16.37 -13.44
CA THR A 14 6.94 15.17 -13.11
C THR A 14 7.87 14.06 -12.63
N ASN A 15 7.70 13.66 -11.37
CA ASN A 15 8.52 12.63 -10.72
C ASN A 15 7.98 11.22 -10.95
N TRP A 16 6.66 11.09 -11.12
CA TRP A 16 6.01 9.80 -11.33
C TRP A 16 4.67 9.98 -12.03
N GLN A 17 4.28 8.99 -12.85
CA GLN A 17 2.95 8.86 -13.44
C GLN A 17 2.49 7.40 -13.38
N GLY A 18 1.20 7.19 -13.20
CA GLY A 18 0.60 5.87 -13.26
C GLY A 18 -0.91 5.92 -13.45
N GLU A 19 -1.44 4.91 -14.15
CA GLU A 19 -2.88 4.81 -14.39
C GLU A 19 -3.64 4.54 -13.08
N ALA A 20 -4.79 5.21 -12.94
CA ALA A 20 -5.72 4.93 -11.87
C ALA A 20 -6.28 3.51 -12.03
N ALA A 21 -6.47 2.83 -10.90
CA ALA A 21 -7.17 1.56 -10.89
C ALA A 21 -8.59 1.74 -11.48
N SER A 22 -8.99 0.80 -12.33
CA SER A 22 -10.37 0.70 -12.81
C SER A 22 -11.32 0.35 -11.66
N PRO A 23 -12.62 0.62 -11.79
CA PRO A 23 -13.61 0.21 -10.78
C PRO A 23 -13.56 -1.29 -10.48
N ALA A 24 -13.33 -2.13 -11.48
CA ALA A 24 -13.21 -3.58 -11.30
C ALA A 24 -11.97 -3.97 -10.49
N GLN A 25 -10.82 -3.32 -10.73
CA GLN A 25 -9.60 -3.57 -9.95
C GLN A 25 -9.75 -3.11 -8.49
N ALA A 26 -10.40 -1.96 -8.26
CA ALA A 26 -10.69 -1.49 -6.91
C ALA A 26 -11.62 -2.45 -6.16
N GLN A 27 -12.68 -2.92 -6.82
CA GLN A 27 -13.61 -3.90 -6.26
C GLN A 27 -12.90 -5.22 -5.92
N ALA A 28 -12.08 -5.74 -6.84
CA ALA A 28 -11.32 -6.98 -6.61
C ALA A 28 -10.36 -6.86 -5.41
N ALA A 29 -9.69 -5.71 -5.26
CA ALA A 29 -8.83 -5.45 -4.09
C ALA A 29 -9.63 -5.42 -2.78
N ALA A 30 -10.81 -4.76 -2.79
CA ALA A 30 -11.69 -4.72 -1.63
C ALA A 30 -12.22 -6.11 -1.25
N ASP A 31 -12.58 -6.93 -2.23
CA ASP A 31 -13.08 -8.30 -1.98
C ASP A 31 -11.98 -9.22 -1.44
N ALA A 32 -10.76 -9.12 -1.97
CA ALA A 32 -9.60 -9.82 -1.41
C ALA A 32 -9.32 -9.41 0.04
N ALA A 33 -9.40 -8.10 0.34
CA ALA A 33 -9.22 -7.60 1.71
C ALA A 33 -10.32 -8.11 2.65
N ARG A 34 -11.58 -8.13 2.21
CA ARG A 34 -12.70 -8.70 2.98
C ARG A 34 -12.52 -10.19 3.25
N ALA A 35 -12.07 -10.95 2.25
CA ALA A 35 -11.83 -12.38 2.41
C ALA A 35 -10.70 -12.70 3.40
N ALA A 36 -9.64 -11.88 3.43
CA ALA A 36 -8.52 -12.05 4.37
C ALA A 36 -8.82 -11.56 5.79
N PHE A 37 -9.83 -10.69 5.97
CA PHE A 37 -10.07 -10.02 7.24
C PHE A 37 -10.44 -10.94 8.42
N PRO A 38 -11.31 -11.97 8.29
CA PRO A 38 -11.66 -12.83 9.41
C PRO A 38 -10.44 -13.50 10.05
N ASP A 39 -9.58 -14.15 9.24
CA ASP A 39 -8.34 -14.76 9.72
C ASP A 39 -7.42 -13.73 10.38
N TRP A 40 -7.33 -12.52 9.80
CA TRP A 40 -6.54 -11.45 10.40
C TRP A 40 -7.10 -10.97 11.74
N ALA A 41 -8.42 -10.85 11.86
CA ALA A 41 -9.10 -10.34 13.05
C ALA A 41 -8.99 -11.32 14.23
N ASP A 42 -9.09 -12.62 13.94
CA ASP A 42 -9.03 -13.69 14.94
C ASP A 42 -7.62 -13.95 15.49
N ARG A 43 -6.58 -13.41 14.86
CA ARG A 43 -5.20 -13.54 15.33
C ARG A 43 -4.99 -12.91 16.71
N PRO A 44 -4.21 -13.56 17.58
CA PRO A 44 -3.73 -12.95 18.82
C PRO A 44 -3.15 -11.56 18.58
N ARG A 45 -3.36 -10.66 19.54
CA ARG A 45 -2.85 -9.29 19.46
C ARG A 45 -1.34 -9.26 19.20
N GLN A 46 -0.60 -10.17 19.82
CA GLN A 46 0.86 -10.26 19.67
C GLN A 46 1.27 -10.59 18.24
N ASP A 47 0.61 -11.55 17.59
CA ASP A 47 0.89 -11.93 16.20
C ASP A 47 0.67 -10.77 15.23
N ARG A 48 -0.35 -9.94 15.48
CA ARG A 48 -0.60 -8.72 14.70
C ARG A 48 0.50 -7.69 14.91
N ILE A 49 0.96 -7.50 16.15
CA ILE A 49 2.10 -6.62 16.46
C ILE A 49 3.37 -7.11 15.74
N ASP A 50 3.65 -8.40 15.79
CA ASP A 50 4.84 -8.97 15.17
C ASP A 50 4.78 -8.88 13.64
N GLY A 51 3.59 -9.04 13.05
CA GLY A 51 3.35 -8.74 11.64
C GLY A 51 3.73 -7.30 11.27
N VAL A 52 3.25 -6.30 12.01
CA VAL A 52 3.57 -4.89 11.74
C VAL A 52 5.04 -4.57 12.02
N ARG A 53 5.66 -5.17 13.04
CA ARG A 53 7.11 -5.01 13.33
C ARG A 53 7.99 -5.57 12.21
N ARG A 54 7.62 -6.71 11.62
CA ARG A 54 8.33 -7.24 10.44
C ARG A 54 8.25 -6.26 9.27
N TYR A 55 7.07 -5.69 9.02
CA TYR A 55 6.92 -4.66 7.99
C TYR A 55 7.79 -3.42 8.27
N GLN A 56 7.80 -2.93 9.52
CA GLN A 56 8.68 -1.84 9.95
C GLN A 56 10.15 -2.14 9.68
N ALA A 57 10.62 -3.36 9.99
CA ALA A 57 12.00 -3.74 9.76
C ALA A 57 12.39 -3.66 8.28
N VAL A 58 11.50 -4.13 7.38
CA VAL A 58 11.70 -4.03 5.92
C VAL A 58 11.72 -2.58 5.46
N LEU A 59 10.84 -1.72 6.01
CA LEU A 59 10.87 -0.29 5.69
C LEU A 59 12.18 0.38 6.11
N LYS A 60 12.73 0.03 7.29
CA LYS A 60 14.01 0.57 7.75
C LYS A 60 15.16 0.16 6.86
N ASP A 61 15.20 -1.10 6.44
CA ASP A 61 16.20 -1.62 5.53
C ASP A 61 16.17 -0.89 4.18
N ARG A 62 14.96 -0.55 3.71
CA ARG A 62 14.75 0.15 2.44
C ARG A 62 14.81 1.66 2.52
N ALA A 63 14.94 2.24 3.71
CA ALA A 63 14.89 3.69 3.94
C ALA A 63 15.77 4.53 3.00
N PRO A 64 16.97 4.09 2.56
CA PRO A 64 17.77 4.87 1.62
C PRO A 64 17.19 4.99 0.20
N GLN A 65 16.18 4.17 -0.15
CA GLN A 65 15.59 4.11 -1.50
C GLN A 65 14.15 4.65 -1.57
N ILE A 66 13.59 5.11 -0.44
CA ILE A 66 12.23 5.65 -0.30
C ILE A 66 12.30 7.11 0.11
#